data_AF-A0A965VSJ4-F1
#
_entry.id   AF-A0A965VSJ4-F1
#
_cell.length_a   1.000
_cell.length_b   1.000
_cell.length_c   1.000
_cell.angle_alpha   90.00
_cell.angle_beta   90.00
_cell.angle_gamma   90.00
#
_symmetry.space_group_name_H-M   'P 1'
#
loop_
_entity.id
_entity.type
_entity.pdbx_description
1 polymer ?
#
loop_
_entity_poly.entity_id
_entity_poly.type
_entity_poly.pdbx_seq_one_letter_code
_entity_poly.pdbx_strand_id
1 'polypeptide(L)'
;MLNLPLFPKPRIRVHHIFVGFLTALLFVLAAKQDVFRDHFQHANFAELLAQKVESPPHFIYHLLVILVNSVTSFSFLNSGFVVIGLSVFFTFLFLMDYLQFSAPTNYRAPLAVLCLALFFLHPIPLLFWRDKHLYYGYMAPNIFHNPTVILLKPLALLHFMMFTRLIDTSNYKLRNLILLGLITSVSILTKPSYMMTLLPATVLIWLYSTLRDKKFSKQTTQLIALGLFLPTVALIGWQFFRTFGPQGAEVTRWNKGKLAFSPLELFRYYSSTISFVPKVLGSLAFPLSVVVFHFKAAKRSFDFQLAFVNMLVAAIFNYCLVDKGGCFLCGDFGWSSQIALFLFNCVSLKIFFQSIDFSTDGFTNTRSKLATAVPMALFTLHVISGVFWYSSNLFPAHFTP
;
A
#
# COMPACT_ATOMS: atom_id res chain seq x y z
N MET A 1 13.35 -0.87 -33.45
CA MET A 1 13.84 -2.04 -32.69
C MET A 1 14.27 -1.59 -31.30
N LEU A 2 13.50 -1.94 -30.27
CA LEU A 2 13.90 -2.11 -28.86
C LEU A 2 12.64 -2.60 -28.12
N ASN A 3 12.40 -3.91 -28.20
CA ASN A 3 11.43 -4.61 -27.33
C ASN A 3 12.06 -4.70 -25.93
N LEU A 4 12.11 -3.60 -25.19
CA LEU A 4 12.31 -3.72 -23.75
C LEU A 4 10.98 -4.22 -23.18
N PRO A 5 10.92 -5.46 -22.65
CA PRO A 5 9.69 -5.91 -22.01
C PRO A 5 9.42 -4.99 -20.81
N LEU A 6 8.17 -4.53 -20.69
CA LEU A 6 7.67 -3.71 -19.56
C LEU A 6 8.15 -4.25 -18.19
N PHE A 7 8.30 -5.58 -18.12
CA PHE A 7 8.95 -6.29 -17.03
C PHE A 7 10.09 -7.13 -17.60
N PRO A 8 11.36 -6.91 -17.19
CA PRO A 8 12.42 -7.88 -17.44
C PRO A 8 11.98 -9.26 -16.93
N LYS A 9 12.46 -10.35 -17.56
CA LYS A 9 12.11 -11.71 -17.11
C LYS A 9 12.44 -11.85 -15.62
N PRO A 10 11.46 -12.14 -14.76
CA PRO A 10 11.70 -12.20 -13.32
C PRO A 10 12.67 -13.35 -13.03
N ARG A 11 13.73 -13.10 -12.25
CA ARG A 11 14.71 -14.13 -11.85
C ARG A 11 14.25 -14.85 -10.58
N ILE A 12 12.98 -15.25 -10.55
CA ILE A 12 12.37 -15.94 -9.41
C ILE A 12 12.90 -17.39 -9.36
N ARG A 13 13.74 -17.67 -8.36
CA ARG A 13 14.16 -19.02 -7.95
C ARG A 13 13.13 -19.71 -7.04
N VAL A 14 13.19 -21.05 -6.98
CA VAL A 14 12.28 -21.91 -6.19
C VAL A 14 12.18 -21.50 -4.72
N HIS A 15 13.30 -21.15 -4.06
CA HIS A 15 13.25 -20.74 -2.65
C HIS A 15 12.45 -19.45 -2.43
N HIS A 16 12.38 -18.52 -3.41
CA HIS A 16 11.52 -17.35 -3.28
C HIS A 16 10.04 -17.73 -3.33
N ILE A 17 9.68 -18.74 -4.12
CA ILE A 17 8.31 -19.26 -4.16
C ILE A 17 7.96 -19.83 -2.78
N PHE A 18 8.86 -20.62 -2.18
CA PHE A 18 8.68 -21.14 -0.83
C PHE A 18 8.51 -20.04 0.23
N VAL A 19 9.38 -19.03 0.23
CA VAL A 19 9.27 -17.89 1.17
C VAL A 19 7.98 -17.11 0.93
N GLY A 20 7.55 -16.92 -0.32
CA GLY A 20 6.27 -16.30 -0.65
C GLY A 20 5.08 -17.08 -0.09
N PHE A 21 5.07 -18.41 -0.21
CA PHE A 21 4.04 -19.26 0.38
C PHE A 21 4.05 -19.20 1.91
N LEU A 22 5.23 -19.24 2.54
CA LEU A 22 5.36 -19.09 3.98
C LEU A 22 4.81 -17.73 4.45
N THR A 23 5.12 -16.66 3.73
CA THR A 23 4.59 -15.31 4.01
C THR A 23 3.07 -15.30 3.95
N ALA A 24 2.49 -15.87 2.88
CA ALA A 24 1.05 -15.98 2.71
C ALA A 24 0.39 -16.79 3.83
N LEU A 25 0.99 -17.91 4.22
CA LEU A 25 0.48 -18.76 5.29
C LEU A 25 0.45 -18.00 6.63
N LEU A 26 1.54 -17.34 7.01
CA LEU A 26 1.61 -16.54 8.24
C LEU A 26 0.54 -15.44 8.27
N PHE A 27 0.31 -14.78 7.13
CA PHE A 27 -0.72 -13.75 7.01
C PHE A 27 -2.14 -14.31 7.13
N VAL A 28 -2.41 -15.45 6.52
CA VAL A 28 -3.71 -16.14 6.62
C VAL A 28 -3.97 -16.62 8.05
N LEU A 29 -2.95 -17.15 8.73
CA LEU A 29 -3.06 -17.55 10.14
C LEU A 29 -3.37 -16.35 11.03
N ALA A 30 -2.73 -15.20 10.80
CA ALA A 30 -3.05 -13.96 11.52
C ALA A 30 -4.46 -13.45 11.21
N ALA A 31 -4.88 -13.45 9.94
CA ALA A 31 -6.23 -13.07 9.53
C ALA A 31 -7.31 -13.97 10.16
N LYS A 32 -7.02 -15.25 10.37
CA LYS A 32 -7.91 -16.20 11.06
C LYS A 32 -8.06 -15.95 12.57
N GLN A 33 -7.19 -15.16 13.20
CA GLN A 33 -7.42 -14.75 14.60
C GLN A 33 -8.34 -13.54 14.69
N ASP A 34 -8.47 -12.76 13.61
CA ASP A 34 -9.35 -11.59 13.52
C ASP A 34 -10.73 -11.91 12.92
N VAL A 35 -11.20 -13.15 13.10
CA VAL A 35 -12.42 -13.68 12.47
C VAL A 35 -13.69 -12.88 12.78
N PHE A 36 -13.66 -11.97 13.76
CA PHE A 36 -14.87 -11.37 14.30
C PHE A 36 -15.37 -10.07 13.64
N ARG A 37 -14.66 -9.45 12.67
CA ARG A 37 -15.16 -8.18 12.08
C ARG A 37 -15.11 -8.12 10.56
N ASP A 38 -13.97 -7.77 9.95
CA ASP A 38 -13.96 -7.32 8.55
C ASP A 38 -13.96 -8.48 7.53
N HIS A 39 -13.24 -9.57 7.82
CA HIS A 39 -13.25 -10.78 6.96
C HIS A 39 -14.63 -11.43 6.87
N PHE A 40 -15.32 -11.57 8.00
CA PHE A 40 -16.68 -12.12 8.04
C PHE A 40 -17.67 -11.22 7.31
N GLN A 41 -17.58 -9.91 7.54
CA GLN A 41 -18.42 -8.92 6.86
C GLN A 41 -18.24 -8.97 5.34
N HIS A 42 -17.00 -9.02 4.85
CA HIS A 42 -16.72 -9.15 3.43
C HIS A 42 -17.11 -10.51 2.84
N ALA A 43 -17.04 -11.60 3.60
CA ALA A 43 -17.57 -12.90 3.18
C ALA A 43 -19.10 -12.84 2.99
N ASN A 44 -19.83 -12.22 3.91
CA ASN A 44 -21.27 -12.02 3.78
C ASN A 44 -21.63 -11.16 2.58
N PHE A 45 -20.85 -10.12 2.28
CA PHE A 45 -21.06 -9.32 1.06
C PHE A 45 -20.83 -10.12 -0.22
N ALA A 46 -19.90 -11.07 -0.22
CA ALA A 46 -19.72 -11.97 -1.35
C ALA A 46 -20.94 -12.89 -1.53
N GLU A 47 -21.53 -13.37 -0.45
CA GLU A 47 -22.75 -14.17 -0.48
C GLU A 47 -23.95 -13.37 -1.01
N LEU A 48 -24.18 -12.16 -0.48
CA LEU A 48 -25.26 -11.28 -0.94
C LEU A 48 -25.10 -10.89 -2.42
N LEU A 49 -23.85 -10.68 -2.87
CA LEU A 49 -23.55 -10.41 -4.27
C LEU A 49 -23.83 -11.63 -5.16
N ALA A 50 -23.50 -12.84 -4.70
CA ALA A 50 -23.81 -14.08 -5.43
C ALA A 50 -25.33 -14.28 -5.59
N GLN A 51 -26.11 -13.87 -4.59
CA GLN A 51 -27.57 -13.88 -4.60
C GLN A 51 -28.18 -12.69 -5.39
N LYS A 52 -27.35 -11.81 -5.95
CA LYS A 52 -27.75 -10.58 -6.67
C LYS A 52 -28.61 -9.62 -5.82
N VAL A 53 -28.45 -9.67 -4.49
CA VAL A 53 -29.20 -8.85 -3.55
C VAL A 53 -28.56 -7.46 -3.40
N GLU A 54 -27.24 -7.42 -3.21
CA GLU A 54 -26.49 -6.18 -3.00
C GLU A 54 -25.13 -6.26 -3.68
N SER A 55 -24.61 -5.12 -4.14
CA SER A 55 -23.26 -5.04 -4.70
C SER A 55 -22.51 -3.86 -4.09
N PRO A 56 -21.40 -4.07 -3.38
CA PRO A 56 -20.58 -2.95 -2.90
C PRO A 56 -20.01 -2.16 -4.10
N PRO A 57 -19.71 -0.85 -3.94
CA PRO A 57 -19.16 -0.02 -5.02
C PRO A 57 -17.77 -0.50 -5.49
N HIS A 58 -17.03 -1.22 -4.65
CA HIS A 58 -15.79 -1.91 -4.97
C HIS A 58 -15.94 -3.43 -4.75
N PHE A 59 -16.23 -4.16 -5.82
CA PHE A 59 -16.70 -5.54 -5.74
C PHE A 59 -15.68 -6.60 -6.20
N ILE A 60 -14.47 -6.21 -6.66
CA ILE A 60 -13.51 -7.19 -7.21
C ILE A 60 -13.12 -8.27 -6.19
N TYR A 61 -12.89 -7.90 -4.92
CA TYR A 61 -12.63 -8.87 -3.87
C TYR A 61 -13.75 -9.92 -3.77
N HIS A 62 -14.99 -9.45 -3.69
CA HIS A 62 -16.17 -10.29 -3.56
C HIS A 62 -16.36 -11.23 -4.76
N LEU A 63 -16.12 -10.75 -5.99
CA LEU A 63 -16.13 -11.60 -7.19
C LEU A 63 -15.08 -12.71 -7.15
N LEU A 64 -13.87 -12.41 -6.66
CA LEU A 64 -12.83 -13.43 -6.50
C LEU A 64 -13.20 -14.46 -5.43
N VAL A 65 -13.85 -14.03 -4.34
CA VAL A 65 -14.36 -14.94 -3.31
C VAL A 65 -15.44 -15.85 -3.88
N ILE A 66 -16.39 -15.32 -4.66
CA ILE A 66 -17.43 -16.11 -5.35
C ILE A 66 -16.79 -17.12 -6.30
N LEU A 67 -15.78 -16.71 -7.07
CA LEU A 67 -15.07 -17.60 -8.00
C LEU A 67 -14.37 -18.74 -7.26
N VAL A 68 -13.69 -18.47 -6.14
CA VAL A 68 -13.05 -19.54 -5.36
C VAL A 68 -14.10 -20.46 -4.74
N ASN A 69 -15.19 -19.90 -4.20
CA ASN A 69 -16.31 -20.68 -3.65
C ASN A 69 -16.90 -21.62 -4.70
N SER A 70 -17.14 -21.15 -5.93
CA SER A 70 -17.74 -21.97 -6.99
C SER A 70 -16.82 -23.08 -7.51
N VAL A 71 -15.50 -22.88 -7.49
CA VAL A 71 -14.53 -23.88 -7.96
C VAL A 71 -14.15 -24.89 -6.87
N THR A 72 -14.12 -24.48 -5.60
CA THR A 72 -13.59 -25.31 -4.49
C THR A 72 -14.67 -25.85 -3.56
N SER A 73 -15.90 -25.34 -3.62
CA SER A 73 -16.98 -25.59 -2.65
C SER A 73 -16.65 -25.17 -1.21
N PHE A 74 -15.60 -24.36 -0.99
CA PHE A 74 -15.31 -23.78 0.33
C PHE A 74 -16.35 -22.73 0.71
N SER A 75 -16.63 -22.56 2.00
CA SER A 75 -17.46 -21.45 2.49
C SER A 75 -16.91 -20.09 2.02
N PHE A 76 -17.77 -19.07 1.88
CA PHE A 76 -17.35 -17.73 1.46
C PHE A 76 -16.18 -17.18 2.32
N LEU A 77 -16.19 -17.45 3.62
CA LEU A 77 -15.10 -17.06 4.53
C LEU A 77 -13.77 -17.75 4.18
N ASN A 78 -13.79 -19.07 3.97
CA ASN A 78 -12.59 -19.82 3.60
C ASN A 78 -12.08 -19.45 2.20
N SER A 79 -12.98 -19.20 1.26
CA SER A 79 -12.66 -18.63 -0.06
C SER A 79 -12.00 -17.26 0.06
N GLY A 80 -12.47 -16.42 1.00
CA GLY A 80 -11.83 -15.15 1.36
C GLY A 80 -10.38 -15.32 1.79
N PHE A 81 -10.08 -16.29 2.64
CA PHE A 81 -8.70 -16.59 3.07
C PHE A 81 -7.80 -17.06 1.93
N VAL A 82 -8.32 -17.83 0.96
CA VAL A 82 -7.58 -18.21 -0.24
C VAL A 82 -7.22 -16.98 -1.08
N VAL A 83 -8.18 -16.07 -1.31
CA VAL A 83 -7.94 -14.82 -2.05
C VAL A 83 -6.88 -13.97 -1.38
N ILE A 84 -6.92 -13.85 -0.05
CA ILE A 84 -5.91 -13.12 0.73
C ILE A 84 -4.53 -13.78 0.62
N GLY A 85 -4.45 -15.10 0.78
CA GLY A 85 -3.20 -15.84 0.68
C GLY A 85 -2.54 -15.65 -0.69
N LEU A 86 -3.32 -15.76 -1.76
CA LEU A 86 -2.84 -15.47 -3.13
C LEU A 86 -2.40 -14.01 -3.28
N SER A 87 -3.13 -13.06 -2.70
CA SER A 87 -2.78 -11.64 -2.77
C SER A 87 -1.45 -11.32 -2.09
N VAL A 88 -1.20 -11.91 -0.91
CA VAL A 88 0.07 -11.79 -0.19
C VAL A 88 1.20 -12.45 -0.97
N PHE A 89 0.97 -13.64 -1.50
CA PHE A 89 1.93 -14.36 -2.33
C PHE A 89 2.35 -13.54 -3.56
N PHE A 90 1.40 -13.00 -4.33
CA PHE A 90 1.70 -12.18 -5.50
C PHE A 90 2.35 -10.84 -5.13
N THR A 91 1.97 -10.24 -4.00
CA THR A 91 2.64 -9.04 -3.48
C THR A 91 4.12 -9.33 -3.23
N PHE A 92 4.43 -10.46 -2.61
CA PHE A 92 5.80 -10.89 -2.36
C PHE A 92 6.58 -11.09 -3.68
N LEU A 93 5.98 -11.77 -4.67
CA LEU A 93 6.64 -11.98 -5.96
C LEU A 93 6.90 -10.66 -6.72
N PHE A 94 5.95 -9.73 -6.73
CA PHE A 94 6.13 -8.43 -7.38
C PHE A 94 7.14 -7.56 -6.65
N LEU A 95 7.19 -7.65 -5.31
CA LEU A 95 8.19 -6.96 -4.51
C LEU A 95 9.60 -7.51 -4.78
N MET A 96 9.74 -8.83 -4.86
CA MET A 96 10.98 -9.48 -5.29
C MET A 96 11.39 -9.02 -6.69
N ASP A 97 10.46 -8.96 -7.65
CA ASP A 97 10.75 -8.46 -8.99
C ASP A 97 11.17 -6.99 -8.99
N TYR A 98 10.55 -6.17 -8.16
CA TYR A 98 10.86 -4.74 -8.05
C TYR A 98 12.26 -4.49 -7.48
N LEU A 99 12.63 -5.22 -6.42
CA LEU A 99 13.87 -4.97 -5.69
C LEU A 99 15.09 -5.72 -6.24
N GLN A 100 14.90 -6.85 -6.92
CA GLN A 100 16.02 -7.69 -7.40
C GLN A 100 16.97 -7.00 -8.37
N PHE A 101 16.52 -5.95 -9.06
CA PHE A 101 17.34 -5.14 -9.98
C PHE A 101 18.16 -4.07 -9.27
N SER A 102 17.86 -3.81 -8.00
CA SER A 102 18.52 -2.79 -7.19
C SER A 102 19.53 -3.38 -6.20
N ALA A 103 19.40 -4.67 -5.88
CA ALA A 103 20.34 -5.38 -5.01
C ALA A 103 21.49 -6.02 -5.82
N PRO A 104 22.73 -6.02 -5.32
CA PRO A 104 23.82 -6.76 -5.95
C PRO A 104 23.52 -8.27 -5.98
N THR A 105 24.06 -8.98 -6.97
CA THR A 105 23.72 -10.39 -7.23
C THR A 105 23.91 -11.34 -6.05
N ASN A 106 24.86 -11.02 -5.17
CA ASN A 106 25.21 -11.82 -4.00
C ASN A 106 24.23 -11.65 -2.84
N TYR A 107 23.35 -10.65 -2.89
CA TYR A 107 22.38 -10.33 -1.82
C TYR A 107 20.95 -10.81 -2.12
N ARG A 108 20.76 -11.71 -3.09
CA ARG A 108 19.42 -12.18 -3.49
C ARG A 108 18.70 -13.02 -2.43
N ALA A 109 19.41 -13.88 -1.68
CA ALA A 109 18.80 -14.62 -0.57
C ALA A 109 18.47 -13.69 0.63
N PRO A 110 19.37 -12.78 1.05
CA PRO A 110 19.02 -11.70 1.99
C PRO A 110 17.84 -10.84 1.52
N LEU A 111 17.69 -10.62 0.21
CA LEU A 111 16.57 -9.87 -0.33
C LEU A 111 15.22 -10.55 -0.09
N ALA A 112 15.15 -11.88 -0.16
CA ALA A 112 13.93 -12.63 0.15
C ALA A 112 13.51 -12.43 1.61
N VAL A 113 14.48 -12.46 2.53
CA VAL A 113 14.27 -12.20 3.96
C VAL A 113 13.81 -10.76 4.19
N LEU A 114 14.37 -9.79 3.48
CA LEU A 114 13.94 -8.39 3.59
C LEU A 114 12.56 -8.14 2.98
N CYS A 115 12.21 -8.84 1.90
CA CYS A 115 10.86 -8.81 1.35
C CYS A 115 9.86 -9.41 2.34
N LEU A 116 10.19 -10.52 3.01
CA LEU A 116 9.40 -11.06 4.11
C LEU A 116 9.28 -10.03 5.25
N ALA A 117 10.39 -9.43 5.67
CA ALA A 117 10.42 -8.41 6.72
C ALA A 117 9.56 -7.18 6.38
N LEU A 118 9.46 -6.81 5.09
CA LEU A 118 8.59 -5.72 4.63
C LEU A 118 7.10 -5.97 4.95
N PHE A 119 6.63 -7.21 5.01
CA PHE A 119 5.25 -7.55 5.42
C PHE A 119 5.03 -7.39 6.92
N PHE A 120 6.10 -7.41 7.71
CA PHE A 120 6.08 -7.19 9.16
C PHE A 120 6.46 -5.77 9.55
N LEU A 121 6.60 -4.83 8.61
CA LEU A 121 6.77 -3.42 9.01
C LEU A 121 5.51 -2.92 9.69
N HIS A 122 5.70 -2.32 10.85
CA HIS A 122 4.68 -1.63 11.62
C HIS A 122 5.28 -0.37 12.27
N PRO A 123 4.48 0.65 12.61
CA PRO A 123 4.98 1.87 13.24
C PRO A 123 5.74 1.57 14.54
N ILE A 124 6.83 2.29 14.76
CA ILE A 124 7.58 2.21 16.02
C ILE A 124 6.72 2.86 17.11
N PRO A 125 6.29 2.12 18.14
CA PRO A 125 5.28 2.62 19.06
C PRO A 125 5.96 3.43 20.19
N LEU A 126 6.53 4.58 19.84
CA LEU A 126 7.38 5.42 20.71
C LEU A 126 6.72 5.80 22.05
N LEU A 127 5.39 5.86 22.08
CA LEU A 127 4.60 6.23 23.26
C LEU A 127 3.81 5.07 23.88
N PHE A 128 4.09 3.82 23.48
CA PHE A 128 3.35 2.66 23.94
C PHE A 128 3.28 2.55 25.46
N TRP A 129 4.38 2.88 26.15
CA TRP A 129 4.44 2.86 27.61
C TRP A 129 3.39 3.77 28.27
N ARG A 130 2.97 4.84 27.59
CA ARG A 130 2.02 5.84 28.07
C ARG A 130 0.60 5.61 27.56
N ASP A 131 0.42 5.39 26.25
CA ASP A 131 -0.92 5.36 25.64
C ASP A 131 -1.43 3.95 25.32
N LYS A 132 -0.58 2.92 25.47
CA LYS A 132 -0.89 1.51 25.21
C LYS A 132 -1.48 1.24 23.81
N HIS A 133 -1.27 2.14 22.85
CA HIS A 133 -1.76 2.00 21.49
C HIS A 133 -0.66 1.50 20.56
N LEU A 134 -0.93 0.39 19.87
CA LEU A 134 -0.05 -0.17 18.85
C LEU A 134 -0.49 0.16 17.43
N TYR A 135 -1.73 0.59 17.23
CA TYR A 135 -2.30 0.81 15.90
C TYR A 135 -2.93 2.20 15.79
N TYR A 136 -3.80 2.55 16.72
CA TYR A 136 -4.55 3.80 16.64
C TYR A 136 -3.65 5.04 16.70
N GLY A 137 -3.95 5.99 15.81
CA GLY A 137 -3.20 7.23 15.63
C GLY A 137 -1.92 7.09 14.82
N TYR A 138 -1.51 5.88 14.45
CA TYR A 138 -0.38 5.65 13.56
C TYR A 138 -0.86 5.39 12.12
N MET A 139 0.04 5.58 11.15
CA MET A 139 -0.11 5.07 9.79
C MET A 139 0.63 3.73 9.70
N ALA A 140 -0.09 2.61 9.53
CA ALA A 140 0.50 1.27 9.48
C ALA A 140 0.53 0.73 8.04
N PRO A 141 1.68 0.32 7.50
CA PRO A 141 1.77 -0.16 6.11
C PRO A 141 1.18 -1.57 5.95
N ASN A 142 1.14 -2.37 7.01
CA ASN A 142 0.66 -3.75 6.98
C ASN A 142 -0.40 -3.99 8.06
N ILE A 143 -1.54 -4.51 7.62
CA ILE A 143 -2.58 -5.04 8.50
C ILE A 143 -3.08 -6.36 7.92
N PHE A 144 -3.48 -7.28 8.78
CA PHE A 144 -4.10 -8.55 8.39
C PHE A 144 -5.64 -8.50 8.41
N HIS A 145 -6.24 -7.49 9.02
CA HIS A 145 -7.69 -7.44 9.24
C HIS A 145 -8.49 -6.98 8.01
N ASN A 146 -7.92 -6.20 7.09
CA ASN A 146 -8.69 -5.67 5.95
C ASN A 146 -8.45 -6.44 4.64
N PRO A 147 -9.36 -7.32 4.21
CA PRO A 147 -9.15 -8.17 3.04
C PRO A 147 -9.05 -7.40 1.71
N THR A 148 -9.81 -6.31 1.56
CA THR A 148 -9.83 -5.52 0.33
C THR A 148 -8.54 -4.72 0.15
N VAL A 149 -7.93 -4.23 1.25
CA VAL A 149 -6.59 -3.61 1.21
C VAL A 149 -5.51 -4.64 0.89
N ILE A 150 -5.61 -5.85 1.45
CA ILE A 150 -4.62 -6.92 1.17
C ILE A 150 -4.66 -7.31 -0.32
N LEU A 151 -5.84 -7.43 -0.92
CA LEU A 151 -5.99 -7.66 -2.37
C LEU A 151 -5.52 -6.45 -3.22
N LEU A 152 -5.64 -5.23 -2.70
CA LEU A 152 -5.20 -4.03 -3.40
C LEU A 152 -3.66 -3.94 -3.49
N LYS A 153 -2.92 -4.39 -2.48
CA LYS A 153 -1.43 -4.31 -2.45
C LYS A 153 -0.71 -4.81 -3.70
N PRO A 154 -0.95 -6.04 -4.20
CA PRO A 154 -0.25 -6.52 -5.39
C PRO A 154 -0.60 -5.69 -6.63
N LEU A 155 -1.86 -5.25 -6.76
CA LEU A 155 -2.30 -4.38 -7.86
C LEU A 155 -1.67 -3.00 -7.78
N ALA A 156 -1.63 -2.41 -6.58
CA ALA A 156 -1.04 -1.10 -6.35
C ALA A 156 0.47 -1.11 -6.64
N LEU A 157 1.19 -2.13 -6.20
CA LEU A 157 2.61 -2.31 -6.49
C LEU A 157 2.87 -2.51 -7.98
N LEU A 158 2.13 -3.41 -8.63
CA LEU A 158 2.24 -3.65 -10.07
C LEU A 158 1.94 -2.38 -10.89
N HIS A 159 0.86 -1.68 -10.55
CA HIS A 159 0.50 -0.39 -11.13
C HIS A 159 1.64 0.61 -10.97
N PHE A 160 2.15 0.76 -9.74
CA PHE A 160 3.20 1.73 -9.40
C PHE A 160 4.49 1.46 -10.18
N MET A 161 4.90 0.19 -10.25
CA MET A 161 6.05 -0.25 -11.06
C MET A 161 5.86 0.06 -12.54
N MET A 162 4.69 -0.24 -13.08
CA MET A 162 4.41 -0.01 -14.50
C MET A 162 4.34 1.49 -14.82
N PHE A 163 3.67 2.27 -13.99
CA PHE A 163 3.50 3.70 -14.18
C PHE A 163 4.84 4.44 -14.15
N THR A 164 5.66 4.18 -13.14
CA THR A 164 6.97 4.85 -13.00
C THR A 164 7.93 4.47 -14.15
N ARG A 165 7.96 3.20 -14.57
CA ARG A 165 8.73 2.77 -15.76
C ARG A 165 8.24 3.41 -17.06
N LEU A 166 6.92 3.53 -17.23
CA LEU A 166 6.33 4.12 -18.44
C LEU A 166 6.58 5.63 -18.53
N ILE A 167 6.63 6.33 -17.40
CA ILE A 167 7.02 7.75 -17.36
C ILE A 167 8.46 7.95 -17.84
N ASP A 168 9.37 7.06 -17.44
CA ASP A 168 10.78 7.14 -17.85
C ASP A 168 11.03 6.64 -19.29
N THR A 169 10.03 6.02 -19.93
CA THR A 169 10.16 5.46 -21.28
C THR A 169 9.76 6.48 -22.35
N SER A 170 10.67 6.78 -23.27
CA SER A 170 10.46 7.77 -24.34
C SER A 170 9.49 7.35 -25.46
N ASN A 171 9.14 6.05 -25.55
CA ASN A 171 8.25 5.49 -26.58
C ASN A 171 7.50 4.25 -26.07
N TYR A 172 6.38 4.43 -25.38
CA TYR A 172 5.51 3.31 -25.00
C TYR A 172 4.54 2.92 -26.14
N LYS A 173 4.08 1.66 -26.15
CA LYS A 173 3.10 1.15 -27.12
C LYS A 173 1.67 1.38 -26.63
N LEU A 174 0.68 1.46 -27.52
CA LEU A 174 -0.75 1.57 -27.16
C LEU A 174 -1.19 0.47 -26.18
N ARG A 175 -0.70 -0.77 -26.35
CA ARG A 175 -0.94 -1.87 -25.41
C ARG A 175 -0.55 -1.52 -23.97
N ASN A 176 0.55 -0.79 -23.77
CA ASN A 176 1.00 -0.39 -22.44
C ASN A 176 0.04 0.62 -21.82
N LEU A 177 -0.50 1.55 -22.62
CA LEU A 177 -1.49 2.52 -22.18
C LEU A 177 -2.80 1.85 -21.79
N ILE A 178 -3.29 0.91 -22.61
CA ILE A 178 -4.49 0.12 -22.32
C ILE A 178 -4.29 -0.70 -21.04
N LEU A 179 -3.14 -1.37 -20.91
CA LEU A 179 -2.83 -2.15 -19.71
C LEU A 179 -2.76 -1.26 -18.46
N LEU A 180 -2.22 -0.04 -18.57
CA LEU A 180 -2.23 0.93 -17.47
C LEU A 180 -3.65 1.30 -17.07
N GLY A 181 -4.48 1.70 -18.05
CA GLY A 181 -5.88 2.02 -17.80
C GLY A 181 -6.65 0.86 -17.16
N LEU A 182 -6.43 -0.37 -17.62
CA LEU A 182 -7.06 -1.57 -17.04
C LEU A 182 -6.62 -1.81 -15.59
N ILE A 183 -5.32 -1.77 -15.30
CA ILE A 183 -4.81 -1.97 -13.94
C ILE A 183 -5.27 -0.83 -13.02
N THR A 184 -5.34 0.41 -13.51
CA THR A 184 -5.93 1.54 -12.79
C THR A 184 -7.38 1.24 -12.42
N SER A 185 -8.19 0.84 -13.40
CA SER A 185 -9.60 0.50 -13.20
C SER A 185 -9.80 -0.65 -12.21
N VAL A 186 -9.04 -1.74 -12.36
CA VAL A 186 -9.11 -2.90 -11.46
C VAL A 186 -8.68 -2.52 -10.04
N SER A 187 -7.69 -1.64 -9.88
CA SER A 187 -7.28 -1.13 -8.57
C SER A 187 -8.42 -0.35 -7.90
N ILE A 188 -9.10 0.54 -8.63
CA ILE A 188 -10.23 1.34 -8.11
C ILE A 188 -11.42 0.46 -7.72
N LEU A 189 -11.77 -0.51 -8.58
CA LEU A 189 -12.85 -1.45 -8.33
C LEU A 189 -12.51 -2.47 -7.22
N THR A 190 -11.22 -2.64 -6.89
CA THR A 190 -10.77 -3.41 -5.73
C THR A 190 -10.94 -2.59 -4.46
N LYS A 191 -10.35 -1.39 -4.41
CA LYS A 191 -10.55 -0.39 -3.37
C LYS A 191 -9.98 0.97 -3.86
N PRO A 192 -10.75 2.07 -3.83
CA PRO A 192 -10.33 3.34 -4.42
C PRO A 192 -9.18 4.04 -3.67
N SER A 193 -8.89 3.61 -2.43
CA SER A 193 -7.97 4.28 -1.50
C SER A 193 -6.58 4.58 -2.08
N TYR A 194 -6.06 3.73 -2.97
CA TYR A 194 -4.78 3.96 -3.64
C TYR A 194 -4.84 5.10 -4.67
N MET A 195 -5.80 5.07 -5.59
CA MET A 195 -5.88 6.06 -6.67
C MET A 195 -6.33 7.43 -6.19
N MET A 196 -7.10 7.46 -5.09
CA MET A 196 -7.51 8.70 -4.42
C MET A 196 -6.32 9.59 -4.01
N THR A 197 -5.15 9.01 -3.72
CA THR A 197 -3.96 9.77 -3.31
C THR A 197 -2.88 9.78 -4.39
N LEU A 198 -2.77 8.73 -5.20
CA LEU A 198 -1.77 8.67 -6.27
C LEU A 198 -2.07 9.68 -7.39
N LEU A 199 -3.34 9.86 -7.76
CA LEU A 199 -3.72 10.82 -8.80
C LEU A 199 -3.35 12.25 -8.42
N PRO A 200 -3.78 12.81 -7.27
CA PRO A 200 -3.37 14.15 -6.87
C PRO A 200 -1.85 14.28 -6.70
N ALA A 201 -1.16 13.26 -6.19
CA ALA A 201 0.31 13.29 -6.11
C ALA A 201 0.98 13.39 -7.48
N THR A 202 0.48 12.64 -8.46
CA THR A 202 0.94 12.69 -9.86
C THR A 202 0.69 14.07 -10.47
N VAL A 203 -0.50 14.64 -10.26
CA VAL A 203 -0.87 15.98 -10.75
C VAL A 203 0.02 17.05 -10.12
N LEU A 204 0.31 16.98 -8.82
CA LEU A 204 1.20 17.92 -8.14
C LEU A 204 2.62 17.89 -8.72
N ILE A 205 3.18 16.70 -8.97
CA ILE A 205 4.50 16.56 -9.60
C ILE A 205 4.49 17.07 -11.04
N TRP A 206 3.40 16.79 -11.77
CA TRP A 206 3.21 17.23 -13.15
C TRP A 206 3.15 18.77 -13.25
N LEU A 207 2.35 19.41 -12.41
CA LEU A 207 2.24 20.87 -12.30
C LEU A 207 3.58 21.49 -11.88
N TYR A 208 4.23 20.96 -10.84
CA TYR A 208 5.52 21.45 -10.37
C TYR A 208 6.60 21.41 -11.46
N SER A 209 6.64 20.35 -12.27
CA SER A 209 7.61 20.23 -13.36
C SER A 209 7.32 21.23 -14.49
N THR A 210 6.05 21.43 -14.81
CA THR A 210 5.61 22.39 -15.83
C THR A 210 5.98 23.82 -15.43
N LEU A 211 5.83 24.19 -14.16
CA LEU A 211 6.23 25.48 -13.61
C LEU A 211 7.76 25.71 -13.58
N ARG A 212 8.57 24.66 -13.76
CA ARG A 212 10.04 24.71 -13.79
C ARG A 212 10.59 24.59 -15.22
N ASP A 213 9.75 24.82 -16.23
CA ASP A 213 10.03 24.63 -17.65
C ASP A 213 10.53 23.22 -18.03
N LYS A 214 10.33 22.24 -17.13
CA LYS A 214 10.56 20.82 -17.41
C LYS A 214 9.31 20.28 -18.07
N LYS A 215 9.23 20.44 -19.38
CA LYS A 215 8.10 19.96 -20.16
C LYS A 215 8.07 18.43 -20.14
N PHE A 216 6.98 17.87 -19.62
CA PHE A 216 6.64 16.49 -19.89
C PHE A 216 6.43 16.30 -21.39
N SER A 217 6.87 15.16 -21.91
CA SER A 217 6.63 14.83 -23.31
C SER A 217 5.12 14.71 -23.57
N LYS A 218 4.68 14.95 -24.82
CA LYS A 218 3.28 14.73 -25.23
C LYS A 218 2.81 13.32 -24.86
N GLN A 219 3.69 12.32 -25.02
CA GLN A 219 3.40 10.94 -24.65
C GLN A 219 3.19 10.80 -23.14
N THR A 220 4.05 11.40 -22.31
CA THR A 220 3.87 11.33 -20.84
C THR A 220 2.56 12.00 -20.41
N THR A 221 2.19 13.12 -21.03
CA THR A 221 0.88 13.76 -20.79
C THR A 221 -0.27 12.84 -21.19
N GLN A 222 -0.19 12.15 -22.33
CA GLN A 222 -1.19 11.16 -22.75
C GLN A 222 -1.27 9.97 -21.79
N LEU A 223 -0.14 9.49 -21.28
CA LEU A 223 -0.07 8.42 -20.29
C LEU A 223 -0.82 8.81 -19.01
N ILE A 224 -0.56 10.01 -18.49
CA ILE A 224 -1.23 10.54 -17.29
C ILE A 224 -2.73 10.75 -17.58
N ALA A 225 -3.07 11.39 -18.70
CA ALA A 225 -4.47 11.71 -19.02
C ALA A 225 -5.32 10.46 -19.26
N LEU A 226 -4.86 9.54 -20.10
CA LEU A 226 -5.66 8.40 -20.56
C LEU A 226 -5.45 7.14 -19.71
N GLY A 227 -4.25 6.92 -19.19
CA GLY A 227 -3.92 5.74 -18.39
C GLY A 227 -4.24 5.87 -16.91
N LEU A 228 -4.26 7.10 -16.38
CA LEU A 228 -4.48 7.36 -14.95
C LEU A 228 -5.71 8.24 -14.71
N PHE A 229 -5.74 9.46 -15.23
CA PHE A 229 -6.78 10.46 -14.92
C PHE A 229 -8.16 10.01 -15.38
N LEU A 230 -8.33 9.67 -16.66
CA LEU A 230 -9.62 9.27 -17.23
C LEU A 230 -10.27 8.09 -16.49
N PRO A 231 -9.61 6.92 -16.31
CA PRO A 231 -10.21 5.81 -15.57
C PRO A 231 -10.47 6.16 -14.09
N THR A 232 -9.58 6.95 -13.47
CA THR A 232 -9.74 7.35 -12.07
C THR A 232 -10.95 8.25 -11.86
N VAL A 233 -11.07 9.32 -12.63
CA VAL A 233 -12.19 10.26 -12.50
C VAL A 233 -13.51 9.59 -12.88
N ALA A 234 -13.53 8.80 -13.95
CA ALA A 234 -14.74 8.10 -14.37
C ALA A 234 -15.24 7.12 -13.30
N LEU A 235 -14.36 6.24 -12.77
CA LEU A 235 -14.78 5.20 -11.84
C LEU A 235 -14.99 5.72 -10.41
N ILE A 236 -14.12 6.59 -9.90
CA ILE A 236 -14.33 7.21 -8.59
C ILE A 236 -15.56 8.12 -8.64
N GLY A 237 -15.78 8.85 -9.74
CA GLY A 237 -16.99 9.64 -9.95
C GLY A 237 -18.24 8.76 -9.92
N TRP A 238 -18.24 7.64 -10.65
CA TRP A 238 -19.33 6.67 -10.62
C TRP A 238 -19.57 6.09 -9.21
N GLN A 239 -18.51 5.68 -8.50
CA GLN A 239 -18.60 5.19 -7.12
C GLN A 239 -19.16 6.28 -6.20
N PHE A 240 -18.71 7.52 -6.35
CA PHE A 240 -19.19 8.66 -5.57
C PHE A 240 -20.69 8.89 -5.77
N PHE A 241 -21.18 8.93 -7.02
CA PHE A 241 -22.61 9.10 -7.27
C PHE A 241 -23.44 7.91 -6.77
N ARG A 242 -22.91 6.68 -6.85
CA ARG A 242 -23.59 5.50 -6.32
C ARG A 242 -23.66 5.48 -4.79
N THR A 243 -22.62 5.97 -4.12
CA THR A 243 -22.52 5.95 -2.65
C THR A 243 -23.17 7.18 -1.99
N PHE A 244 -23.06 8.36 -2.60
CA PHE A 244 -23.50 9.64 -2.02
C PHE A 244 -24.65 10.30 -2.79
N GLY A 245 -25.05 9.78 -3.95
CA GLY A 245 -26.16 10.33 -4.74
C GLY A 245 -27.55 9.88 -4.27
N PRO A 246 -28.63 10.41 -4.88
CA PRO A 246 -30.02 10.14 -4.47
C PRO A 246 -30.40 8.67 -4.54
N GLN A 247 -29.93 7.95 -5.57
CA GLN A 247 -30.14 6.51 -5.73
C GLN A 247 -29.31 5.69 -4.75
N GLY A 248 -28.19 6.24 -4.29
CA GLY A 248 -27.44 5.70 -3.15
C GLY A 248 -28.38 5.63 -1.98
N ALA A 249 -28.94 6.79 -1.56
CA ALA A 249 -29.73 7.07 -0.36
C ALA A 249 -30.90 6.10 -0.04
N GLU A 250 -31.47 5.45 -1.06
CA GLU A 250 -32.62 4.54 -0.91
C GLU A 250 -32.24 3.05 -0.93
N VAL A 251 -31.10 2.67 -1.53
CA VAL A 251 -30.88 1.28 -1.99
C VAL A 251 -29.91 0.47 -1.13
N THR A 252 -29.11 1.09 -0.24
CA THR A 252 -28.10 0.34 0.52
C THR A 252 -27.99 0.74 2.00
N ARG A 253 -27.57 -0.18 2.88
CA ARG A 253 -27.32 0.10 4.32
C ARG A 253 -26.20 1.13 4.57
N TRP A 254 -25.53 1.61 3.52
CA TRP A 254 -24.36 2.51 3.55
C TRP A 254 -24.73 4.01 3.55
N ASN A 255 -26.03 4.32 3.52
CA ASN A 255 -26.50 5.68 3.34
C ASN A 255 -26.64 6.45 4.63
N LYS A 256 -25.56 7.12 5.01
CA LYS A 256 -25.63 8.51 5.49
C LYS A 256 -24.35 9.30 5.23
N GLY A 257 -23.35 8.72 4.54
CA GLY A 257 -22.01 9.24 4.30
C GLY A 257 -21.92 10.75 4.06
N LYS A 258 -21.12 11.46 4.85
CA LYS A 258 -20.89 12.90 4.74
C LYS A 258 -19.40 13.15 4.83
N LEU A 259 -18.77 13.33 3.67
CA LEU A 259 -17.39 13.75 3.61
C LEU A 259 -17.22 15.10 4.29
N ALA A 260 -16.39 15.14 5.33
CA ALA A 260 -16.05 16.37 6.03
C ALA A 260 -14.53 16.53 6.11
N PHE A 261 -14.07 17.77 5.94
CA PHE A 261 -12.71 18.16 6.25
C PHE A 261 -12.65 18.54 7.74
N SER A 262 -12.08 17.67 8.56
CA SER A 262 -12.00 17.85 10.01
C SER A 262 -10.62 17.44 10.56
N PRO A 263 -9.66 18.37 10.54
CA PRO A 263 -8.29 18.10 10.98
C PRO A 263 -8.21 17.48 12.38
N LEU A 264 -7.50 16.36 12.45
CA LEU A 264 -7.16 15.61 13.64
C LEU A 264 -8.38 15.17 14.48
N GLU A 265 -9.61 15.21 13.96
CA GLU A 265 -10.79 14.83 14.75
C GLU A 265 -10.77 13.33 15.08
N LEU A 266 -10.60 12.47 14.06
CA LEU A 266 -10.48 11.03 14.26
C LEU A 266 -9.24 10.66 15.08
N PHE A 267 -8.12 11.36 14.85
CA PHE A 267 -6.90 11.16 15.63
C PHE A 267 -7.15 11.43 17.13
N ARG A 268 -7.80 12.57 17.44
CA ARG A 268 -8.11 12.99 18.82
C ARG A 268 -9.10 12.07 19.52
N TYR A 269 -9.95 11.37 18.76
CA TYR A 269 -10.84 10.36 19.32
C TYR A 269 -10.05 9.20 19.96
N TYR A 270 -9.02 8.70 19.28
CA TYR A 270 -8.24 7.56 19.76
C TYR A 270 -6.95 7.92 20.49
N SER A 271 -6.48 9.16 20.41
CA SER A 271 -5.13 9.52 20.84
C SER A 271 -5.02 10.97 21.27
N SER A 272 -4.23 11.22 22.33
CA SER A 272 -3.98 12.59 22.79
C SER A 272 -3.25 13.42 21.72
N THR A 273 -3.59 14.70 21.57
CA THR A 273 -2.97 15.59 20.58
C THR A 273 -1.44 15.65 20.70
N ILE A 274 -0.89 15.58 21.92
CA ILE A 274 0.56 15.59 22.15
C ILE A 274 1.27 14.36 21.58
N SER A 275 0.54 13.26 21.35
CA SER A 275 1.09 12.05 20.72
C SER A 275 1.19 12.14 19.20
N PHE A 276 0.60 13.16 18.56
CA PHE A 276 0.52 13.25 17.09
C PHE A 276 1.89 13.19 16.41
N VAL A 277 2.81 14.07 16.80
CA VAL A 277 4.15 14.13 16.18
C VAL A 277 4.93 12.83 16.41
N PRO A 278 5.04 12.28 17.64
CA PRO A 278 5.69 10.99 17.85
C PRO A 278 5.07 9.85 17.03
N LYS A 279 3.74 9.80 16.87
CA LYS A 279 3.09 8.74 16.08
C LYS A 279 3.40 8.87 14.59
N VAL A 280 3.37 10.08 14.04
CA VAL A 280 3.76 10.33 12.65
C VAL A 280 5.23 9.97 12.41
N LEU A 281 6.13 10.36 13.32
CA LEU A 281 7.55 10.02 13.23
C LEU A 281 7.77 8.50 13.37
N GLY A 282 7.07 7.85 14.31
CA GLY A 282 7.12 6.41 14.50
C GLY A 282 6.64 5.62 13.29
N SER A 283 5.70 6.16 12.50
CA SER A 283 5.25 5.57 11.23
C SER A 283 6.25 5.76 10.08
N LEU A 284 6.99 6.87 10.08
CA LEU A 284 7.81 7.31 8.94
C LEU A 284 9.32 7.21 9.18
N ALA A 285 9.76 6.68 10.33
CA ALA A 285 11.15 6.72 10.76
C ALA A 285 12.12 6.12 9.74
N PHE A 286 11.87 4.89 9.27
CA PHE A 286 12.71 4.28 8.24
C PHE A 286 12.74 5.09 6.93
N PRO A 287 11.62 5.35 6.23
CA PRO A 287 11.70 6.02 4.94
C PRO A 287 12.21 7.47 5.05
N LEU A 288 11.97 8.19 6.16
CA LEU A 288 12.57 9.50 6.41
C LEU A 288 14.08 9.44 6.62
N SER A 289 14.59 8.40 7.28
CA SER A 289 16.04 8.22 7.38
C SER A 289 16.69 8.03 6.02
N VAL A 290 16.02 7.36 5.08
CA VAL A 290 16.49 7.25 3.69
C VAL A 290 16.47 8.61 2.99
N VAL A 291 15.44 9.45 3.21
CA VAL A 291 15.44 10.84 2.71
C VAL A 291 16.67 11.61 3.22
N VAL A 292 16.99 11.50 4.51
CA VAL A 292 18.08 12.25 5.16
C VAL A 292 19.45 11.78 4.67
N PHE A 293 19.71 10.47 4.73
CA PHE A 293 21.04 9.93 4.44
C PHE A 293 21.31 9.72 2.95
N HIS A 294 20.27 9.45 2.15
CA HIS A 294 20.35 9.13 0.72
C HIS A 294 19.64 10.17 -0.15
N PHE A 295 19.57 11.43 0.32
CA PHE A 295 18.83 12.53 -0.34
C PHE A 295 19.14 12.70 -1.82
N LYS A 296 20.40 12.59 -2.23
CA LYS A 296 20.81 12.80 -3.63
C LYS A 296 20.22 11.72 -4.55
N ALA A 297 20.20 10.47 -4.11
CA ALA A 297 19.60 9.36 -4.85
C ALA A 297 18.07 9.49 -4.86
N ALA A 298 17.48 9.73 -3.68
CA ALA A 298 16.05 9.96 -3.51
C ALA A 298 15.51 11.09 -4.41
N LYS A 299 16.20 12.25 -4.45
CA LYS A 299 15.80 13.40 -5.27
C LYS A 299 15.89 13.12 -6.77
N ARG A 300 16.74 12.20 -7.22
CA ARG A 300 16.90 11.88 -8.66
C ARG A 300 15.87 10.85 -9.15
N SER A 301 15.27 10.09 -8.25
CA SER A 301 14.38 8.99 -8.60
C SER A 301 12.93 9.45 -8.67
N PHE A 302 12.31 9.33 -9.86
CA PHE A 302 10.91 9.72 -10.04
C PHE A 302 9.95 8.88 -9.18
N ASP A 303 10.20 7.57 -9.09
CA ASP A 303 9.42 6.68 -8.22
C ASP A 303 9.48 7.10 -6.75
N PHE A 304 10.64 7.54 -6.25
CA PHE A 304 10.77 8.03 -4.89
C PHE A 304 10.00 9.34 -4.68
N GLN A 305 10.13 10.29 -5.61
CA GLN A 305 9.36 11.54 -5.57
C GLN A 305 7.85 11.25 -5.55
N LEU A 306 7.38 10.37 -6.42
CA LEU A 306 5.97 9.98 -6.49
C LEU A 306 5.50 9.30 -5.22
N ALA A 307 6.25 8.34 -4.68
CA ALA A 307 5.92 7.67 -3.43
C ALA A 307 5.89 8.64 -2.24
N PHE A 308 6.83 9.58 -2.18
CA PHE A 308 6.90 10.61 -1.15
C PHE A 308 5.70 11.55 -1.20
N VAL A 309 5.39 12.13 -2.38
CA VAL A 309 4.24 13.03 -2.52
C VAL A 309 2.92 12.28 -2.30
N ASN A 310 2.80 11.04 -2.78
CA ASN A 310 1.65 10.17 -2.50
C ASN A 310 1.46 9.94 -1.00
N MET A 311 2.54 9.69 -0.26
CA MET A 311 2.49 9.57 1.20
C MET A 311 2.03 10.86 1.87
N LEU A 312 2.48 12.03 1.42
CA LEU A 312 2.03 13.33 1.96
C LEU A 312 0.53 13.55 1.74
N VAL A 313 0.04 13.31 0.52
CA VAL A 313 -1.40 13.42 0.22
C VAL A 313 -2.20 12.42 1.06
N ALA A 314 -1.71 11.18 1.19
CA ALA A 314 -2.37 10.16 1.99
C ALA A 314 -2.37 10.46 3.49
N ALA A 315 -1.34 11.12 4.01
CA ALA A 315 -1.32 11.62 5.38
C ALA A 315 -2.36 12.73 5.59
N ILE A 316 -2.51 13.66 4.63
CA ILE A 316 -3.58 14.68 4.67
C ILE A 316 -4.94 14.00 4.68
N PHE A 317 -5.15 12.98 3.85
CA PHE A 317 -6.42 12.25 3.81
C PHE A 317 -6.71 11.58 5.15
N ASN A 318 -5.74 10.82 5.68
CA ASN A 318 -5.88 10.10 6.95
C ASN A 318 -6.16 11.02 8.14
N TYR A 319 -5.51 12.19 8.20
CA TYR A 319 -5.61 13.07 9.37
C TYR A 319 -6.62 14.21 9.22
N CYS A 320 -7.07 14.55 8.01
CA CYS A 320 -7.97 15.67 7.78
C CYS A 320 -9.31 15.31 7.17
N LEU A 321 -9.49 14.12 6.58
CA LEU A 321 -10.77 13.70 6.01
C LEU A 321 -11.44 12.67 6.90
N VAL A 322 -12.75 12.86 7.12
CA VAL A 322 -13.58 11.93 7.89
C VAL A 322 -14.92 11.75 7.19
N ASP A 323 -15.50 10.56 7.34
CA ASP A 323 -16.89 10.31 6.95
C ASP A 323 -17.79 10.51 8.18
N LYS A 324 -18.41 11.69 8.32
CA LYS A 324 -19.34 12.00 9.44
C LYS A 324 -20.71 11.36 9.30
N GLY A 325 -20.97 10.77 8.14
CA GLY A 325 -22.28 10.26 7.79
C GLY A 325 -22.36 8.75 7.83
N GLY A 326 -21.31 8.05 7.42
CA GLY A 326 -21.19 6.61 7.54
C GLY A 326 -20.64 6.26 8.92
N CYS A 327 -19.49 5.61 8.92
CA CYS A 327 -18.80 5.23 10.14
C CYS A 327 -17.62 6.17 10.40
N PHE A 328 -17.86 7.25 11.15
CA PHE A 328 -16.79 8.18 11.56
C PHE A 328 -15.58 7.45 12.18
N LEU A 329 -15.85 6.47 13.02
CA LEU A 329 -14.83 5.70 13.75
C LEU A 329 -14.09 4.67 12.91
N CYS A 330 -14.57 4.36 11.71
CA CYS A 330 -13.95 3.37 10.82
C CYS A 330 -12.70 3.90 10.14
N GLY A 331 -12.56 5.24 10.02
CA GLY A 331 -11.34 5.86 9.53
C GLY A 331 -10.97 5.48 8.10
N ASP A 332 -11.95 5.47 7.19
CA ASP A 332 -11.77 4.91 5.84
C ASP A 332 -10.67 5.59 5.00
N PHE A 333 -10.33 6.85 5.30
CA PHE A 333 -9.21 7.54 4.66
C PHE A 333 -7.84 7.04 5.12
N GLY A 334 -7.77 6.33 6.25
CA GLY A 334 -6.55 5.69 6.74
C GLY A 334 -6.06 4.57 5.83
N TRP A 335 -6.96 3.89 5.11
CA TRP A 335 -6.59 2.86 4.12
C TRP A 335 -5.71 3.42 2.99
N SER A 336 -5.83 4.70 2.67
CA SER A 336 -4.95 5.38 1.69
C SER A 336 -3.54 5.52 2.23
N SER A 337 -3.38 5.97 3.49
CA SER A 337 -2.07 6.12 4.13
C SER A 337 -1.35 4.79 4.27
N GLN A 338 -2.08 3.71 4.49
CA GLN A 338 -1.52 2.37 4.55
C GLN A 338 -0.86 1.94 3.24
N ILE A 339 -1.57 2.03 2.11
CA ILE A 339 -1.01 1.65 0.80
C ILE A 339 0.12 2.60 0.39
N ALA A 340 -0.06 3.91 0.62
CA ALA A 340 0.98 4.90 0.32
C ALA A 340 2.27 4.65 1.11
N LEU A 341 2.15 4.34 2.41
CA LEU A 341 3.29 4.02 3.27
C LEU A 341 3.94 2.69 2.88
N PHE A 342 3.15 1.68 2.53
CA PHE A 342 3.69 0.43 1.99
C PHE A 342 4.58 0.68 0.76
N LEU A 343 4.06 1.40 -0.24
CA LEU A 343 4.83 1.77 -1.43
C LEU A 343 6.05 2.62 -1.07
N PHE A 344 5.92 3.60 -0.16
CA PHE A 344 7.02 4.46 0.25
C PHE A 344 8.15 3.67 0.93
N ASN A 345 7.82 2.66 1.74
CA ASN A 345 8.81 1.74 2.31
C ASN A 345 9.48 0.88 1.22
N CYS A 346 8.72 0.36 0.24
CA CYS A 346 9.28 -0.39 -0.87
C CYS A 346 10.29 0.44 -1.68
N VAL A 347 9.94 1.68 -2.04
CA VAL A 347 10.85 2.57 -2.80
C VAL A 347 12.02 3.04 -1.92
N SER A 348 11.80 3.27 -0.63
CA SER A 348 12.89 3.64 0.29
C SER A 348 13.93 2.53 0.41
N LEU A 349 13.49 1.27 0.50
CA LEU A 349 14.39 0.12 0.50
C LEU A 349 15.14 -0.01 -0.85
N LYS A 350 14.45 0.25 -1.97
CA LYS A 350 15.08 0.32 -3.29
C LYS A 350 16.21 1.36 -3.33
N ILE A 351 15.93 2.59 -2.93
CA ILE A 351 16.93 3.68 -2.91
C ILE A 351 18.08 3.36 -1.96
N PHE A 352 17.79 2.83 -0.78
CA PHE A 352 18.81 2.39 0.17
C PHE A 352 19.79 1.39 -0.47
N PHE A 353 19.28 0.38 -1.18
CA PHE A 353 20.14 -0.58 -1.88
C PHE A 353 20.96 0.02 -3.01
N GLN A 354 20.38 0.93 -3.79
CA GLN A 354 21.09 1.58 -4.89
C GLN A 354 22.17 2.55 -4.42
N SER A 355 22.09 3.02 -3.17
CA SER A 355 22.95 4.07 -2.64
C SER A 355 24.07 3.55 -1.74
N ILE A 356 24.02 2.28 -1.33
CA ILE A 356 25.05 1.67 -0.48
C ILE A 356 26.12 1.02 -1.34
N ASP A 357 27.37 1.37 -1.01
CA ASP A 357 28.51 0.60 -1.45
C ASP A 357 28.72 -0.59 -0.48
N PHE A 358 28.52 -1.80 -0.99
CA PHE A 358 28.69 -3.04 -0.25
C PHE A 358 30.15 -3.55 -0.25
N SER A 359 31.09 -2.80 -0.83
CA SER A 359 32.52 -3.09 -0.76
C SER A 359 33.08 -2.87 0.64
N THR A 360 34.22 -3.49 0.96
CA THR A 360 34.96 -3.29 2.21
C THR A 360 35.39 -1.83 2.42
N ASP A 361 35.64 -1.11 1.33
CA ASP A 361 36.06 0.29 1.34
C ASP A 361 34.89 1.25 1.63
N GLY A 362 33.66 0.82 1.36
CA GLY A 362 32.43 1.56 1.59
C GLY A 362 32.16 1.88 3.07
N PHE A 363 32.81 1.20 4.00
CA PHE A 363 32.63 1.38 5.45
C PHE A 363 33.80 2.09 6.14
N THR A 364 34.69 2.74 5.39
CA THR A 364 35.84 3.46 5.97
C THR A 364 35.45 4.79 6.63
N ASN A 365 34.45 5.49 6.09
CA ASN A 365 33.99 6.79 6.60
C ASN A 365 32.80 6.67 7.58
N THR A 366 32.88 7.34 8.74
CA THR A 366 31.79 7.44 9.73
C THR A 366 30.44 7.85 9.13
N ARG A 367 30.43 8.78 8.17
CA ARG A 367 29.18 9.19 7.50
C ARG A 367 28.54 8.03 6.74
N SER A 368 29.35 7.22 6.05
CA SER A 368 28.87 6.04 5.32
C SER A 368 28.34 4.97 6.28
N LYS A 369 29.05 4.74 7.39
CA LYS A 369 28.58 3.83 8.46
C LYS A 369 27.21 4.26 8.98
N LEU A 370 27.02 5.54 9.30
CA LEU A 370 25.73 6.07 9.76
C LEU A 370 24.63 5.99 8.70
N ALA A 371 24.96 6.30 7.44
CA ALA A 371 24.02 6.23 6.31
C ALA A 371 23.51 4.81 6.03
N THR A 372 24.24 3.79 6.46
CA THR A 372 23.82 2.38 6.38
C THR A 372 23.17 1.92 7.69
N ALA A 373 23.81 2.18 8.83
CA ALA A 373 23.39 1.66 10.13
C ALA A 373 22.07 2.26 10.61
N VAL A 374 21.86 3.58 10.45
CA VAL A 374 20.64 4.24 10.96
C VAL A 374 19.39 3.78 10.21
N PRO A 375 19.32 3.79 8.86
CA PRO A 375 18.15 3.27 8.18
C PRO A 375 17.91 1.80 8.44
N MET A 376 18.95 0.97 8.51
CA MET A 376 18.79 -0.45 8.81
C MET A 376 18.27 -0.68 10.24
N ALA A 377 18.80 0.04 11.24
CA ALA A 377 18.32 -0.04 12.61
C ALA A 377 16.84 0.36 12.72
N LEU A 378 16.44 1.45 12.05
CA LEU A 378 15.04 1.89 12.03
C LEU A 378 14.15 0.89 11.28
N PHE A 379 14.60 0.33 10.16
CA PHE A 379 13.89 -0.76 9.47
C PHE A 379 13.69 -1.96 10.40
N THR A 380 14.74 -2.41 11.08
CA THR A 380 14.66 -3.51 12.06
C THR A 380 13.71 -3.18 13.21
N LEU A 381 13.73 -1.96 13.74
CA LEU A 381 12.78 -1.54 14.78
C LEU A 381 11.33 -1.57 14.30
N HIS A 382 11.05 -1.18 13.06
CA HIS A 382 9.72 -1.32 12.46
C HIS A 382 9.30 -2.79 12.33
N VAL A 383 10.23 -3.70 11.97
CA VAL A 383 9.97 -5.15 11.89
C VAL A 383 9.67 -5.72 13.29
N ILE A 384 10.49 -5.39 14.28
CA ILE A 384 10.28 -5.81 15.68
C ILE A 384 8.92 -5.30 16.18
N SER A 385 8.58 -4.05 15.86
CA SER A 385 7.28 -3.45 16.22
C SER A 385 6.11 -4.19 15.57
N GLY A 386 6.28 -4.68 14.35
CA GLY A 386 5.25 -5.49 13.70
C GLY A 386 5.15 -6.88 14.26
N VAL A 387 6.27 -7.56 14.54
CA VAL A 387 6.24 -8.84 15.26
C VAL A 387 5.50 -8.67 16.59
N PHE A 388 5.81 -7.62 17.34
CA PHE A 388 5.12 -7.29 18.60
C PHE A 388 3.62 -7.07 18.41
N TRP A 389 3.21 -6.29 17.39
CA TRP A 389 1.80 -6.08 17.09
C TRP A 389 1.08 -7.36 16.64
N TYR A 390 1.69 -8.18 15.79
CA TYR A 390 1.10 -9.46 15.39
C TYR A 390 0.94 -10.37 16.62
N SER A 391 1.99 -10.52 17.44
CA SER A 391 1.93 -11.30 18.68
C SER A 391 0.85 -10.81 19.63
N SER A 392 0.66 -9.49 19.78
CA SER A 392 -0.38 -8.94 20.65
C SER A 392 -1.81 -9.26 20.18
N ASN A 393 -2.01 -9.45 18.88
CA ASN A 393 -3.31 -9.82 18.32
C ASN A 393 -3.52 -11.34 18.28
N LEU A 394 -2.45 -12.13 18.12
CA LEU A 394 -2.52 -13.59 18.16
C LEU A 394 -2.72 -14.13 19.58
N PHE A 395 -2.15 -13.46 20.59
CA PHE A 395 -2.19 -13.90 21.98
C PHE A 395 -2.67 -12.77 22.92
N PRO A 396 -3.91 -12.27 22.76
CA PRO A 396 -4.38 -11.08 23.47
C PRO A 396 -4.30 -11.20 25.00
N ALA A 397 -4.48 -12.41 25.55
CA ALA A 397 -4.40 -12.70 26.98
C ALA A 397 -3.05 -12.38 27.63
N HIS A 398 -1.97 -12.22 26.85
CA HIS A 398 -0.63 -11.88 27.37
C HIS A 398 -0.31 -10.38 27.29
N PHE A 399 -1.18 -9.57 26.66
CA PHE A 399 -0.90 -8.15 26.37
C PHE A 399 -2.00 -7.20 26.85
N THR A 400 -3.12 -7.72 27.36
CA THR A 400 -4.07 -6.97 28.19
C THR A 400 -3.57 -6.88 29.63
N PRO A 401 -3.65 -5.71 30.29
CA PRO A 401 -3.37 -5.61 31.72
C PRO A 401 -4.32 -6.46 32.56
#